data_AF-A0A2I0W4N1-F1
#
_entry.id   AF-A0A2I0W4N1-F1
#
_cell.length_a   1.000
_cell.length_b   1.000
_cell.length_c   1.000
_cell.angle_alpha   90.00
_cell.angle_beta   90.00
_cell.angle_gamma   90.00
#
_symmetry.space_group_name_H-M   'P 1'
#
loop_
_entity.id
_entity.type
_entity.pdbx_description
1 polymer ?
#
loop_
_entity_poly.entity_id
_entity_poly.type
_entity_poly.pdbx_seq_one_letter_code
_entity_poly.pdbx_strand_id
1 'polypeptide(L)'
;MRQALNNLQATFSGFRFVNQENVFKVCDQPHPLHVKNMVRNVIEGRFDDACSGLKQLFDLGYSPTDIITTLFRIIKNYDMAEYLKLEFLKETGFAHMRICDGVGSLLQLSGLLAKLALVRETAKAP
;
A
#
# COMPACT_ATOMS: atom_id res chain seq x y z
N MET A 1 -19.93 -7.47 7.02
CA MET A 1 -20.87 -8.54 6.61
C MET A 1 -21.23 -8.46 5.12
N ARG A 2 -21.81 -7.36 4.61
CA ARG A 2 -22.20 -7.23 3.19
C ARG A 2 -21.06 -7.48 2.18
N GLN A 3 -19.90 -6.85 2.38
CA GLN A 3 -18.75 -7.00 1.46
C GLN A 3 -18.24 -8.44 1.38
N ALA A 4 -18.19 -9.17 2.50
CA ALA A 4 -17.76 -10.56 2.53
C ALA A 4 -18.71 -11.48 1.75
N LEU A 5 -20.03 -11.27 1.86
CA LEU A 5 -21.03 -12.02 1.09
C LEU A 5 -20.93 -11.72 -0.40
N ASN A 6 -20.79 -10.44 -0.77
CA ASN A 6 -20.64 -10.04 -2.17
C ASN A 6 -19.40 -10.67 -2.81
N ASN A 7 -18.25 -10.63 -2.11
CA ASN A 7 -17.00 -11.19 -2.60
C ASN A 7 -17.09 -12.72 -2.72
N LEU A 8 -17.73 -13.39 -1.75
CA LEU A 8 -17.96 -14.84 -1.81
C LEU A 8 -18.84 -15.22 -3.00
N GLN A 9 -19.95 -14.52 -3.20
CA GLN A 9 -20.87 -14.76 -4.31
C GLN A 9 -20.19 -14.50 -5.66
N ALA A 10 -19.44 -13.41 -5.80
CA ALA A 10 -18.71 -13.09 -7.01
C ALA A 10 -17.59 -14.10 -7.31
N THR A 11 -16.86 -14.56 -6.28
CA THR A 11 -15.82 -15.59 -6.42
C THR A 11 -16.42 -16.92 -6.88
N PHE A 12 -17.51 -17.36 -6.26
CA PHE A 12 -18.18 -18.60 -6.66
C PHE A 12 -18.82 -18.49 -8.06
N SER A 13 -19.40 -17.34 -8.39
CA SER A 13 -20.03 -17.13 -9.70
C SER A 13 -19.02 -17.06 -10.84
N GLY A 14 -17.86 -16.44 -10.62
CA GLY A 14 -16.80 -16.30 -11.62
C GLY A 14 -15.93 -17.54 -11.80
N PHE A 15 -15.58 -18.23 -10.70
CA PHE A 15 -14.56 -19.28 -10.70
C PHE A 15 -15.04 -20.66 -10.25
N ARG A 16 -16.28 -20.79 -9.74
CA ARG A 16 -16.90 -22.02 -9.18
C ARG A 16 -16.18 -22.66 -7.99
N PHE A 17 -14.94 -22.29 -7.71
CA PHE A 17 -14.13 -22.75 -6.59
C PHE A 17 -13.57 -21.57 -5.80
N VAL A 18 -13.81 -21.57 -4.48
CA VAL A 18 -13.40 -20.48 -3.58
C VAL A 18 -12.05 -20.86 -2.97
N ASN A 19 -10.99 -20.22 -3.46
CA ASN A 19 -9.64 -20.30 -2.90
C ASN A 19 -9.04 -18.90 -2.78
N GLN A 20 -7.89 -18.79 -2.10
CA GLN A 20 -7.23 -17.51 -1.84
C GLN A 20 -6.96 -16.73 -3.14
N GLU A 21 -6.45 -17.40 -4.18
CA GLU A 21 -6.12 -16.79 -5.46
C GLU A 21 -7.35 -16.17 -6.14
N ASN A 22 -8.46 -16.90 -6.21
CA ASN A 22 -9.70 -16.43 -6.83
C ASN A 22 -10.35 -15.31 -6.01
N VAL A 23 -10.27 -15.37 -4.68
CA VAL A 23 -10.76 -14.28 -3.82
C VAL A 23 -9.98 -12.99 -4.07
N PHE A 24 -8.64 -13.06 -4.17
CA PHE A 24 -7.83 -11.87 -4.47
C PHE A 24 -8.07 -11.32 -5.88
N LYS A 25 -8.33 -12.17 -6.87
CA LYS A 25 -8.73 -11.74 -8.23
C LYS A 25 -10.06 -11.00 -8.27
N VAL A 26 -10.98 -11.27 -7.34
CA VAL A 26 -12.31 -10.65 -7.30
C VAL A 26 -12.37 -9.42 -6.40
N CYS A 27 -11.54 -9.37 -5.36
CA CYS A 27 -11.57 -8.27 -4.40
C CYS A 27 -10.84 -7.01 -4.88
N ASP A 28 -10.09 -7.06 -5.99
CA ASP A 28 -9.32 -5.95 -6.58
C ASP A 28 -8.47 -5.18 -5.54
N GLN A 29 -7.93 -5.89 -4.55
CA GLN A 29 -7.03 -5.33 -3.55
C GLN A 29 -5.59 -5.77 -3.80
N PRO A 30 -4.60 -4.86 -3.67
CA PRO A 30 -3.21 -5.23 -3.82
C PRO A 30 -2.83 -6.23 -2.73
N HIS A 31 -2.17 -7.33 -3.13
CA HIS A 31 -1.81 -8.38 -2.20
C HIS A 31 -0.92 -7.79 -1.09
N PRO A 32 -1.26 -7.99 0.20
CA PRO A 32 -0.56 -7.37 1.34
C PRO A 32 0.97 -7.58 1.33
N LEU A 33 1.42 -8.71 0.79
CA LEU A 33 2.84 -9.03 0.65
C LEU A 33 3.60 -8.06 -0.27
N HIS A 34 3.00 -7.60 -1.37
CA HIS A 34 3.66 -6.66 -2.29
C HIS A 34 3.86 -5.30 -1.62
N VAL A 35 2.82 -4.79 -0.93
CA VAL A 35 2.88 -3.53 -0.20
C VAL A 35 3.83 -3.63 1.00
N LYS A 36 3.85 -4.77 1.71
CA LYS A 36 4.81 -5.03 2.80
C LYS A 36 6.25 -5.05 2.30
N ASN A 37 6.52 -5.68 1.15
CA ASN A 37 7.84 -5.68 0.54
C ASN A 37 8.27 -4.27 0.10
N MET A 38 7.35 -3.46 -0.41
CA MET A 38 7.60 -2.06 -0.74
C MET A 38 8.01 -1.25 0.50
N VAL A 39 7.29 -1.37 1.62
CA VAL A 39 7.64 -0.72 2.90
C VAL A 39 9.01 -1.18 3.39
N ARG A 40 9.28 -2.49 3.34
CA ARG A 40 10.58 -3.06 3.69
C ARG A 40 11.71 -2.46 2.86
N ASN A 41 11.53 -2.35 1.53
CA ASN A 41 12.53 -1.78 0.63
C ASN A 41 12.86 -0.31 0.99
N VAL A 42 11.85 0.49 1.37
CA VAL A 42 12.08 1.86 1.86
C VAL A 42 12.92 1.87 3.15
N ILE A 43 12.61 0.99 4.10
CA ILE A 43 13.34 0.90 5.39
C ILE A 43 14.78 0.43 5.18
N GLU A 44 14.99 -0.52 4.26
CA GLU A 44 16.31 -1.05 3.92
C GLU A 44 17.11 -0.11 3.02
N GLY A 45 16.48 0.94 2.47
CA GLY A 45 17.13 1.96 1.64
C GLY A 45 17.23 1.61 0.16
N ARG A 46 16.51 0.55 -0.27
CA ARG A 46 16.38 0.18 -1.68
C ARG A 46 15.21 0.95 -2.29
N PHE A 47 15.43 2.24 -2.53
CA PHE A 47 14.38 3.14 -3.02
C PHE A 47 13.89 2.76 -4.42
N ASP A 48 14.79 2.40 -5.33
CA ASP A 48 14.44 2.01 -6.71
C ASP A 48 13.56 0.75 -6.75
N ASP A 49 13.81 -0.22 -5.87
CA ASP A 49 12.97 -1.41 -5.72
C ASP A 49 11.58 -1.07 -5.17
N ALA A 50 11.50 -0.11 -4.25
CA ALA A 50 10.21 0.37 -3.71
C ALA A 50 9.39 1.07 -4.81
N CYS A 51 10.03 1.95 -5.60
CA CYS A 51 9.40 2.62 -6.72
C CYS A 51 8.95 1.64 -7.81
N SER A 52 9.77 0.63 -8.10
CA SER A 52 9.41 -0.44 -9.05
C SER A 52 8.20 -1.24 -8.58
N GLY A 53 8.15 -1.59 -7.28
CA GLY A 53 6.99 -2.25 -6.68
C GLY A 53 5.72 -1.40 -6.72
N LEU A 54 5.83 -0.10 -6.47
CA LEU A 54 4.71 0.84 -6.59
C LEU A 54 4.21 0.93 -8.04
N LYS A 55 5.13 1.07 -9.00
CA LYS A 55 4.80 1.14 -10.42
C LYS A 55 4.08 -0.13 -10.88
N GLN A 56 4.54 -1.30 -10.44
CA GLN A 56 3.86 -2.56 -10.74
C GLN A 56 2.42 -2.58 -10.22
N LEU A 57 2.16 -2.12 -8.99
CA LEU A 57 0.79 -2.03 -8.46
C LEU A 57 -0.07 -1.06 -9.28
N PHE A 58 0.51 0.06 -9.72
CA PHE A 58 -0.19 1.03 -10.54
C PHE A 58 -0.51 0.48 -11.94
N ASP A 59 0.45 -0.20 -12.58
CA ASP A 59 0.29 -0.81 -13.91
C ASP A 59 -0.71 -1.99 -13.90
N LEU A 60 -0.89 -2.64 -12.75
CA LEU A 60 -1.94 -3.65 -12.54
C LEU A 60 -3.35 -3.05 -12.42
N GLY A 61 -3.48 -1.72 -12.43
CA GLY A 61 -4.76 -1.01 -12.41
C GLY A 61 -5.36 -0.78 -11.02
N TYR A 62 -4.60 -1.02 -9.94
CA TYR A 62 -5.06 -0.70 -8.60
C TYR A 62 -5.27 0.80 -8.43
N SER A 63 -6.38 1.19 -7.79
CA SER A 63 -6.63 2.61 -7.57
C SER A 63 -5.62 3.19 -6.56
N PRO A 64 -5.23 4.48 -6.72
CA PRO A 64 -4.37 5.17 -5.75
C PRO A 64 -4.93 5.10 -4.33
N THR A 65 -6.25 5.15 -4.19
CA THR A 65 -6.99 5.05 -2.92
C THR A 65 -6.83 3.67 -2.29
N ASP A 66 -6.86 2.59 -3.07
CA ASP A 66 -6.63 1.22 -2.56
C ASP A 66 -5.18 1.02 -2.16
N ILE A 67 -4.23 1.56 -2.94
CA ILE A 67 -2.80 1.51 -2.64
C ILE A 67 -2.50 2.23 -1.32
N ILE A 68 -2.97 3.46 -1.14
CA ILE A 68 -2.67 4.26 0.06
C ILE A 68 -3.35 3.69 1.32
N THR A 69 -4.59 3.21 1.21
CA THR A 69 -5.31 2.60 2.35
C THR A 69 -4.68 1.26 2.76
N THR A 70 -4.20 0.46 1.80
CA THR A 70 -3.45 -0.76 2.08
C THR A 70 -2.10 -0.42 2.71
N LEU A 71 -1.38 0.57 2.18
CA LEU A 71 -0.11 1.04 2.74
C LEU A 71 -0.26 1.48 4.20
N PHE A 72 -1.27 2.27 4.52
CA PHE A 72 -1.57 2.70 5.89
C PHE A 72 -1.81 1.50 6.82
N ARG A 73 -2.59 0.50 6.38
CA ARG A 73 -2.85 -0.72 7.15
C ARG A 73 -1.57 -1.53 7.39
N ILE A 74 -0.69 -1.61 6.39
CA ILE A 74 0.60 -2.30 6.51
C ILE A 74 1.52 -1.58 7.48
N ILE A 75 1.72 -0.27 7.34
CA ILE A 75 2.58 0.52 8.22
C ILE A 75 2.13 0.41 9.67
N LYS A 76 0.81 0.53 9.94
CA LYS A 76 0.24 0.43 11.29
C LYS A 76 0.60 -0.87 12.01
N ASN A 77 0.70 -1.98 11.27
CA ASN A 77 0.99 -3.30 11.81
C ASN A 77 2.44 -3.74 11.54
N TYR A 78 3.29 -2.87 11.00
CA TYR A 78 4.67 -3.19 10.67
C TYR A 78 5.53 -3.15 11.95
N ASP A 79 6.44 -4.11 12.07
CA ASP A 79 7.38 -4.18 13.18
C ASP A 79 8.56 -3.22 12.94
N MET A 80 8.53 -2.06 13.61
CA MET A 80 9.52 -0.99 13.52
C MET A 80 9.47 -0.09 14.77
N ALA A 81 10.49 0.74 14.95
CA ALA A 81 10.53 1.73 16.03
C ALA A 81 9.28 2.62 16.02
N GLU A 82 8.70 2.85 17.21
CA GLU A 82 7.41 3.54 17.33
C GLU A 82 7.45 4.97 16.78
N TYR A 83 8.54 5.70 17.03
CA TYR A 83 8.76 7.03 16.47
C TYR A 83 8.70 7.03 14.93
N LEU A 84 9.43 6.10 14.29
CA LEU A 84 9.45 5.96 12.83
C LEU A 84 8.07 5.61 12.29
N LYS A 85 7.34 4.72 12.98
CA LYS A 85 5.98 4.33 12.64
C LYS A 85 5.03 5.53 12.64
N LEU A 86 5.11 6.38 13.67
CA LEU A 86 4.27 7.58 13.79
C LEU A 86 4.53 8.59 12.67
N GLU A 87 5.81 8.86 12.34
CA GLU A 87 6.14 9.75 11.22
C GLU A 87 5.69 9.17 9.86
N PHE A 88 5.84 7.86 9.66
CA PHE A 88 5.35 7.19 8.47
C PHE A 88 3.82 7.30 8.33
N LEU A 89 3.08 7.09 9.42
CA LEU A 89 1.62 7.23 9.43
C LEU A 89 1.18 8.67 9.15
N LYS A 90 1.88 9.66 9.68
CA LYS A 90 1.63 11.09 9.44
C LYS A 90 1.80 11.46 7.97
N GLU A 91 2.93 11.11 7.34
CA GLU A 91 3.15 11.40 5.92
C GLU A 91 2.18 10.65 5.01
N THR A 92 1.85 9.40 5.36
CA THR A 92 0.82 8.61 4.66
C THR A 92 -0.55 9.27 4.77
N GLY A 93 -0.90 9.83 5.93
CA GLY A 93 -2.15 10.57 6.14
C GLY A 93 -2.27 11.82 5.28
N PHE A 94 -1.19 12.62 5.17
CA PHE A 94 -1.17 13.77 4.27
C PHE A 94 -1.31 13.39 2.80
N ALA A 95 -0.65 12.31 2.38
CA ALA A 95 -0.80 11.80 1.02
C ALA A 95 -2.22 11.29 0.75
N HIS A 96 -2.84 10.60 1.71
CA HIS A 96 -4.22 10.13 1.60
C HIS A 96 -5.21 11.28 1.44
N MET A 97 -5.06 12.35 2.23
CA MET A 97 -5.88 13.56 2.09
C MET A 97 -5.78 14.15 0.68
N ARG A 98 -4.57 14.29 0.12
CA ARG A 98 -4.38 14.81 -1.25
C ARG A 98 -4.99 13.90 -2.33
N ILE A 99 -4.94 12.58 -2.12
CA ILE A 99 -5.58 11.62 -3.02
C ILE A 99 -7.10 11.79 -2.96
N CYS A 100 -7.67 11.99 -1.77
CA CYS A 100 -9.10 12.29 -1.59
C CYS A 100 -9.51 13.62 -2.24
N ASP A 101 -8.62 14.61 -2.26
CA ASP A 101 -8.81 15.89 -2.97
C ASP A 101 -8.71 15.76 -4.50
N GLY A 102 -8.44 14.55 -5.02
CA GLY A 102 -8.39 14.25 -6.45
C GLY A 102 -6.99 14.09 -7.03
N VAL A 103 -5.92 14.25 -6.23
CA VAL A 103 -4.53 14.12 -6.69
C VAL A 103 -4.07 12.67 -6.58
N GLY A 104 -4.60 11.80 -7.44
CA GLY A 104 -4.33 10.36 -7.46
C GLY A 104 -3.26 9.93 -8.47
N SER A 105 -2.20 10.71 -8.71
CA SER A 105 -1.19 10.35 -9.72
C SER A 105 -0.11 9.40 -9.19
N LEU A 106 0.53 8.64 -10.08
CA LEU A 106 1.72 7.85 -9.74
C LEU A 106 2.83 8.74 -9.12
N LEU A 107 2.94 9.99 -9.57
CA LEU A 107 3.88 10.96 -9.03
C LEU A 107 3.60 11.28 -7.55
N GLN A 108 2.33 11.45 -7.18
CA GLN A 108 1.93 11.71 -5.80
C GLN A 108 2.31 10.54 -4.87
N LEU A 109 2.10 9.30 -5.32
CA LEU A 109 2.49 8.09 -4.59
C LEU A 109 4.02 7.91 -4.53
N SER A 110 4.73 8.22 -5.62
CA SER A 110 6.20 8.18 -5.66
C SER A 110 6.81 9.23 -4.73
N GLY A 111 6.20 10.42 -4.68
CA GLY A 111 6.57 11.49 -3.74
C GLY A 111 6.36 11.09 -2.28
N LEU A 112 5.32 10.30 -1.98
CA LEU A 112 5.15 9.70 -0.65
C LEU A 112 6.32 8.76 -0.32
N LEU A 113 6.69 7.84 -1.22
CA LEU A 113 7.83 6.94 -0.98
C LEU A 113 9.12 7.72 -0.72
N ALA A 114 9.36 8.80 -1.46
CA ALA A 114 10.53 9.65 -1.27
C ALA A 114 10.53 10.31 0.12
N LYS A 115 9.36 10.80 0.58
CA LYS A 115 9.21 11.34 1.95
C LYS A 115 9.48 10.28 3.02
N LEU A 116 8.97 9.07 2.85
CA LEU A 116 9.22 7.97 3.80
C LEU A 116 10.71 7.61 3.86
N ALA A 117 11.41 7.63 2.71
CA ALA A 117 12.85 7.42 2.65
C ALA A 117 13.62 8.54 3.38
N LEU A 118 13.22 9.81 3.20
CA LEU A 118 13.81 10.94 3.93
C LEU A 118 13.59 10.85 5.44
N VAL A 119 12.37 10.52 5.88
CA VAL A 119 12.04 10.32 7.30
C VAL A 119 12.95 9.24 7.91
N ARG A 120 13.17 8.15 7.18
CA ARG A 120 14.07 7.06 7.58
C ARG A 120 15.52 7.51 7.71
N GLU A 121 16.02 8.41 6.85
CA GLU A 121 17.35 8.99 6.99
C GLU A 121 17.44 9.97 8.18
N THR A 122 16.43 10.80 8.40
CA THR A 122 16.42 11.73 9.54
C THR A 122 16.28 11.01 10.88
N ALA A 123 15.60 9.87 10.92
CA ALA A 123 15.48 9.04 12.12
C ALA A 123 16.76 8.25 12.47
N LYS A 124 17.77 8.25 11.58
CA LYS A 124 19.12 7.71 11.85
C LYS A 124 20.08 8.74 12.42
N ALA A 125 19.70 10.02 12.51
CA ALA A 125 20.49 11.03 13.20
C ALA A 125 20.35 10.83 14.72
N PRO A 126 21.44 11.03 15.49
CA PRO A 126 21.93 10.16 16.57
C PRO A 126 21.01 9.95 17.78
#